data_AF-A0A2V8VFC8-F1
#
_entry.id   AF-A0A2V8VFC8-F1
#
_cell.length_a   1.000
_cell.length_b   1.000
_cell.length_c   1.000
_cell.angle_alpha   90.00
_cell.angle_beta   90.00
_cell.angle_gamma   90.00
#
_symmetry.space_group_name_H-M   'P 1'
#
loop_
_entity.id
_entity.type
_entity.pdbx_description
1 polymer ?
#
loop_
_entity_poly.entity_id
_entity_poly.type
_entity_poly.pdbx_seq_one_letter_code
_entity_poly.pdbx_strand_id
1 'polypeptide(L)'
;MSHARTLGRDEFREMAAVAGLSGFEDVPVTLVIDFDEWIDRAFPTPENRERARSMMEACVAEDLCGLKVWKEGDRLKFERQSLLFRAVRPPR
;
A
#
# COMPACT_ATOMS: atom_id res chain seq x y z
N MET A 1 -11.78 -11.13 6.60
CA MET A 1 -10.60 -10.32 6.23
C MET A 1 -10.14 -10.83 4.86
N SER A 2 -10.17 -10.00 3.82
CA SER A 2 -10.00 -10.41 2.40
C SER A 2 -8.66 -9.96 1.78
N HIS A 3 -7.78 -9.31 2.55
CA HIS A 3 -6.44 -8.97 2.08
C HIS A 3 -5.52 -10.20 2.18
N ALA A 4 -5.00 -10.65 1.04
CA ALA A 4 -4.04 -11.75 0.99
C ALA A 4 -2.60 -11.23 1.12
N ARG A 5 -2.16 -10.37 0.19
CA ARG A 5 -0.84 -9.70 0.21
C ARG A 5 -0.79 -8.54 -0.78
N THR A 6 0.19 -7.65 -0.59
CA THR A 6 0.64 -6.66 -1.57
C THR A 6 1.86 -7.21 -2.32
N LEU A 7 1.89 -7.08 -3.64
CA LEU A 7 3.02 -7.52 -4.48
C LEU A 7 4.03 -6.39 -4.67
N GLY A 8 5.31 -6.73 -4.67
CA GLY A 8 6.37 -5.85 -5.17
C GLY A 8 6.28 -5.65 -6.68
N ARG A 9 6.95 -4.59 -7.17
CA ARG A 9 7.03 -4.28 -8.62
C ARG A 9 7.56 -5.45 -9.43
N ASP A 10 8.66 -6.04 -8.98
CA ASP A 10 9.33 -7.12 -9.72
C ASP A 10 8.51 -8.40 -9.73
N GLU A 11 7.85 -8.73 -8.61
CA GLU A 11 6.90 -9.85 -8.53
C GLU A 11 5.73 -9.67 -9.52
N PHE A 12 5.21 -8.45 -9.64
CA PHE A 12 4.14 -8.16 -10.59
C PHE A 12 4.59 -8.31 -12.04
N ARG A 13 5.80 -7.85 -12.35
CA ARG A 13 6.41 -7.98 -13.68
C ARG A 13 6.68 -9.44 -14.03
N GLU A 14 7.23 -10.23 -13.11
CA GLU A 14 7.46 -11.66 -13.30
C GLU A 14 6.16 -12.40 -13.59
N MET A 15 5.12 -12.15 -12.79
CA MET A 15 3.79 -12.72 -13.00
C MET A 15 3.22 -12.36 -14.39
N ALA A 16 3.37 -11.11 -14.83
CA ALA A 16 2.91 -10.67 -16.13
C ALA A 16 3.69 -11.34 -17.29
N ALA A 17 5.01 -11.51 -17.13
CA ALA A 17 5.85 -12.21 -18.11
C ALA A 17 5.46 -13.69 -18.25
N VAL A 18 5.23 -14.39 -17.13
CA VAL A 18 4.74 -15.78 -17.14
C VAL A 18 3.38 -15.90 -17.85
N ALA A 19 2.53 -14.87 -17.76
CA ALA A 19 1.26 -14.80 -18.47
C ALA A 19 1.37 -14.46 -19.98
N GLY A 20 2.59 -14.35 -20.51
CA GLY A 20 2.88 -14.03 -21.91
C GLY A 20 2.64 -12.57 -22.27
N LEU A 21 2.68 -11.65 -21.29
CA LEU A 21 2.61 -10.21 -21.53
C LEU A 21 4.03 -9.64 -21.72
N SER A 22 4.12 -8.49 -22.39
CA SER A 22 5.38 -7.79 -22.67
C SER A 22 5.17 -6.26 -22.68
N GLY A 23 6.21 -5.48 -23.00
CA GLY A 23 6.10 -4.01 -23.08
C GLY A 23 5.72 -3.37 -21.75
N PHE A 24 6.42 -3.75 -20.68
CA PHE A 24 6.10 -3.33 -19.31
C PHE A 24 6.42 -1.86 -19.08
N GLU A 25 5.39 -1.07 -18.80
CA GLU A 25 5.49 0.29 -18.29
C GLU A 25 4.92 0.31 -16.88
N ASP A 26 5.58 1.00 -15.97
CA ASP A 26 5.05 1.19 -14.63
C ASP A 26 5.39 2.58 -14.09
N VAL A 27 4.43 3.14 -13.35
CA VAL A 27 4.51 4.46 -12.77
C VAL A 27 4.21 4.33 -11.27
N PRO A 28 5.18 4.64 -10.38
CA PRO A 28 4.92 4.69 -8.96
C PRO A 28 4.00 5.86 -8.65
N VAL A 29 2.98 5.60 -7.82
CA VAL A 29 2.00 6.59 -7.36
C VAL A 29 2.04 6.59 -5.84
N THR A 30 2.43 7.71 -5.25
CA THR A 30 2.37 7.89 -3.80
C THR A 30 1.04 8.52 -3.41
N LEU A 31 0.34 7.88 -2.48
CA LEU A 31 -0.89 8.41 -1.91
C LEU A 31 -0.65 8.77 -0.45
N VAL A 32 -1.07 9.96 -0.05
CA VAL A 32 -1.14 10.35 1.36
C VAL A 32 -2.49 9.91 1.91
N ILE A 33 -2.44 9.12 2.97
CA ILE A 33 -3.63 8.53 3.60
C ILE A 33 -3.75 9.05 5.03
N ASP A 34 -4.96 9.47 5.39
CA ASP A 34 -5.34 9.67 6.79
C ASP A 34 -5.73 8.33 7.42
N PHE A 35 -5.12 8.01 8.57
CA PHE A 35 -5.33 6.74 9.25
C PHE A 35 -6.77 6.53 9.69
N ASP A 36 -7.43 7.54 10.27
CA ASP A 36 -8.78 7.41 10.79
C ASP A 36 -9.79 7.20 9.66
N GLU A 37 -9.71 8.01 8.61
CA GLU A 37 -10.55 7.84 7.43
C GLU A 37 -10.33 6.48 6.74
N TRP A 38 -9.10 5.96 6.77
CA TRP A 38 -8.76 4.68 6.15
C TRP A 38 -9.22 3.49 6.98
N ILE A 39 -8.95 3.48 8.28
CA ILE A 39 -9.30 2.37 9.15
C ILE A 39 -10.81 2.26 9.31
N ASP A 40 -11.55 3.38 9.33
CA ASP A 40 -13.01 3.39 9.43
C ASP A 40 -13.69 2.59 8.30
N ARG A 41 -13.15 2.67 7.08
CA ARG A 41 -13.67 1.96 5.90
C ARG A 41 -13.56 0.44 6.02
N ALA A 42 -12.68 -0.05 6.88
CA ALA A 42 -12.47 -1.49 7.11
C ALA A 42 -13.43 -2.07 8.18
N PHE A 43 -14.23 -1.23 8.84
CA PHE A 43 -15.12 -1.62 9.95
C PHE A 43 -14.41 -2.48 11.00
N PRO A 44 -13.28 -2.01 11.58
CA PRO A 44 -12.50 -2.78 12.55
C PRO A 44 -13.28 -2.95 13.86
N THR A 45 -12.97 -4.02 14.60
CA THR A 45 -13.29 -4.05 16.02
C THR A 45 -12.50 -2.96 16.77
N PRO A 46 -12.97 -2.44 17.92
CA PRO A 46 -12.25 -1.43 18.69
C PRO A 46 -10.80 -1.84 19.02
N GLU A 47 -10.60 -3.09 19.46
CA GLU A 47 -9.29 -3.67 19.75
C GLU A 47 -8.35 -3.63 18.54
N ASN A 48 -8.84 -4.00 17.35
CA ASN A 48 -8.04 -3.98 16.13
C ASN A 48 -7.70 -2.55 15.68
N ARG A 49 -8.61 -1.59 15.89
CA ARG A 49 -8.33 -0.17 15.64
C ARG A 49 -7.20 0.33 16.55
N GLU A 50 -7.31 0.08 17.85
CA GLU A 50 -6.31 0.52 18.85
C GLU A 50 -4.94 -0.10 18.58
N ARG A 51 -4.92 -1.39 18.25
CA ARG A 51 -3.70 -2.10 17.85
C ARG A 51 -3.08 -1.50 16.60
N ALA A 52 -3.87 -1.29 15.55
CA ALA A 52 -3.39 -0.70 14.30
C ALA A 52 -2.85 0.73 14.53
N ARG A 53 -3.54 1.54 15.33
CA ARG A 53 -3.09 2.89 15.70
C ARG A 53 -1.74 2.84 16.41
N SER A 54 -1.61 1.97 17.42
CA SER A 54 -0.36 1.80 18.18
C SER A 54 0.82 1.43 17.27
N MET A 55 0.59 0.54 16.30
CA MET A 55 1.61 0.17 15.32
C MET A 55 2.04 1.35 14.44
N MET A 56 1.09 2.15 13.97
CA MET A 56 1.39 3.32 13.15
C MET A 56 2.10 4.42 13.96
N GLU A 57 1.68 4.64 15.20
CA GLU A 57 2.32 5.62 16.09
C GLU A 57 3.78 5.27 16.41
N ALA A 58 4.11 3.98 16.56
CA ALA A 58 5.48 3.52 16.72
C ALA A 58 6.37 3.86 15.52
N CYS A 59 5.78 4.07 14.34
CA CYS A 59 6.50 4.41 13.10
C CYS A 59 6.68 5.92 12.87
N VAL A 60 6.24 6.78 13.80
CA VAL A 60 6.31 8.24 13.63
C VAL A 60 7.73 8.77 13.78
N ALA A 61 8.50 8.23 14.73
CA ALA A 61 9.88 8.65 14.98
C ALA A 61 10.88 7.97 14.03
N GLU A 62 10.59 6.74 13.63
CA GLU A 62 11.41 5.92 12.75
C GLU A 62 10.49 5.12 11.82
N ASP A 63 10.80 5.09 10.52
CA ASP A 63 9.99 4.34 9.57
C ASP A 63 10.33 2.83 9.63
N LEU A 64 9.57 2.11 10.45
CA LEU A 64 9.75 0.66 10.65
C LEU A 64 9.06 -0.20 9.60
N CYS A 65 8.19 0.38 8.76
CA CYS A 65 7.33 -0.36 7.85
C CYS A 65 7.31 0.17 6.40
N GLY A 66 8.14 1.17 6.08
CA GLY A 66 8.25 1.74 4.74
C GLY A 66 7.03 2.59 4.33
N LEU A 67 6.23 3.03 5.30
CA LEU A 67 5.01 3.81 5.06
C LEU A 67 5.21 5.30 5.34
N LYS A 68 6.37 5.72 5.86
CA LYS A 68 6.64 7.09 6.31
C LYS A 68 5.45 7.69 7.07
N VAL A 69 5.30 7.33 8.34
CA VAL A 69 4.16 7.80 9.14
C VAL A 69 4.50 9.14 9.78
N TRP A 70 3.57 10.09 9.80
CA TRP A 70 3.73 11.38 10.48
C TRP A 70 2.44 11.86 11.12
N LYS A 71 2.57 12.86 12.01
CA LYS A 71 1.42 13.56 12.60
C LYS A 71 1.26 14.95 11.97
N GLU A 72 0.02 15.33 11.69
CA GLU A 72 -0.37 16.69 11.28
C GLU A 72 -1.48 17.15 12.23
N GLY A 73 -1.08 17.85 13.30
CA GLY A 73 -1.98 18.11 14.43
C GLY A 73 -2.28 16.83 15.20
N ASP A 74 -3.57 16.53 15.38
CA ASP A 74 -4.09 15.31 16.00
C ASP A 74 -4.22 14.14 15.01
N ARG A 75 -4.06 14.40 13.71
CA ARG A 75 -4.23 13.41 12.64
C ARG A 75 -2.95 12.60 12.42
N LEU A 76 -3.11 11.30 12.23
CA LEU A 76 -2.03 10.39 11.85
C LEU A 76 -2.13 10.12 10.34
N LYS A 77 -1.05 10.41 9.61
CA LYS A 77 -0.98 10.25 8.15
C LYS A 77 0.19 9.34 7.76
N PHE A 78 0.08 8.70 6.61
CA PHE A 78 1.14 7.87 6.05
C PHE A 78 1.13 7.87 4.53
N GLU A 79 2.27 7.58 3.92
CA GLU A 79 2.40 7.33 2.50
C GLU A 79 2.12 5.87 2.17
N ARG A 80 1.22 5.64 1.22
CA ARG A 80 1.03 4.33 0.59
C ARG A 80 1.54 4.39 -0.85
N GLN A 81 2.54 3.58 -1.15
CA GLN A 81 2.98 3.37 -2.53
C GLN A 81 1.98 2.49 -3.28
N SER A 82 1.60 2.90 -4.48
CA SER A 82 0.78 2.16 -5.42
C SER A 82 1.48 2.15 -6.78
N LEU A 83 1.15 1.17 -7.63
CA LEU A 83 1.77 1.02 -8.94
C LEU A 83 0.68 1.08 -10.02
N LEU A 84 0.80 2.02 -10.95
CA LEU A 84 0.08 1.93 -12.21
C LEU A 84 0.93 1.11 -13.16
N PHE A 85 0.45 -0.06 -13.56
CA PHE A 85 1.18 -1.00 -14.40
C PHE A 85 0.45 -1.23 -15.73
N ARG A 86 1.20 -1.18 -16.83
CA ARG A 86 0.71 -1.47 -18.17
C ARG A 86 1.60 -2.53 -18.81
N ALA A 87 0.96 -3.47 -19.50
CA ALA A 87 1.60 -4.45 -20.35
C ALA A 87 0.71 -4.73 -21.55
N VAL A 88 1.30 -5.28 -22.61
CA VAL A 88 0.60 -5.64 -23.84
C VAL A 88 0.70 -7.13 -24.08
N ARG A 89 -0.36 -7.69 -24.66
CA ARG A 89 -0.34 -9.04 -25.23
C ARG A 89 0.20 -8.94 -26.66
N PRO A 90 1.31 -9.62 -27.00
CA PRO A 90 1.81 -9.65 -28.36
C PRO A 90 0.76 -10.22 -29.33
N PRO A 91 0.73 -9.76 -30.60
CA PRO A 91 -0.02 -10.46 -31.65
C PRO A 91 0.50 -11.90 -31.78
N ARG A 92 -0.41 -12.84 -32.04
CA ARG A 92 -0.08 -14.25 -32.25
C ARG A 92 0.65 -14.47 -33.56
#